data_AF-A0A9D0VII9-F1
#
_entry.id   AF-A0A9D0VII9-F1
#
_cell.length_a   1.000
_cell.length_b   1.000
_cell.length_c   1.000
_cell.angle_alpha   90.00
_cell.angle_beta   90.00
_cell.angle_gamma   90.00
#
_symmetry.space_group_name_H-M   'P 1'
#
loop_
_entity.id
_entity.type
_entity.pdbx_description
1 polymer ?
#
loop_
_entity_poly.entity_id
_entity_poly.type
_entity_poly.pdbx_seq_one_letter_code
_entity_poly.pdbx_strand_id
1 'polypeptide(L)'
;MFSSPRLDALRAELQPRLDGGGDPRRRLWDPDHRMPPGYEPAWRPDPAREVSPNHLLIEALFCPEHGFRDSVIDYTCQVFRDGGGVLSGHAAWGLSMAEASGCVLRTETCLDELKDEIVASATGPEPPSSTLERDRHAEQLLFGVMAGAEPGELVEVVDRLLALQRPDGGLAQPPPGEDPWWGVHTTLAAVWGWSAWLGARSASR
;
A
#
# COMPACT_ATOMS: atom_id res chain seq x y z
N MET A 1 21.63 -10.30 10.86
CA MET A 1 21.83 -9.02 10.15
C MET A 1 22.00 -9.38 8.69
N PHE A 2 20.95 -9.25 7.87
CA PHE A 2 20.98 -9.65 6.47
C PHE A 2 21.58 -8.50 5.64
N SER A 3 22.63 -8.79 4.89
CA SER A 3 23.20 -7.88 3.89
C SER A 3 23.01 -8.51 2.52
N SER A 4 22.24 -7.87 1.67
CA SER A 4 22.15 -8.22 0.25
C SER A 4 22.79 -7.05 -0.49
N PRO A 5 23.99 -7.23 -1.08
CA PRO A 5 24.70 -6.14 -1.75
C PRO A 5 23.86 -5.43 -2.81
N ARG A 6 22.88 -6.13 -3.40
CA ARG A 6 21.96 -5.58 -4.39
C ARG A 6 20.79 -4.82 -3.77
N LEU A 7 20.23 -5.27 -2.65
CA LEU A 7 19.26 -4.47 -1.88
C LEU A 7 19.91 -3.27 -1.22
N ASP A 8 21.13 -3.43 -0.72
CA ASP A 8 21.93 -2.36 -0.14
C ASP A 8 22.27 -1.34 -1.22
N ALA A 9 22.59 -1.77 -2.45
CA ALA A 9 22.78 -0.89 -3.60
C ALA A 9 21.47 -0.21 -4.05
N LEU A 10 20.35 -0.95 -4.14
CA LEU A 10 19.06 -0.39 -4.50
C LEU A 10 18.58 0.60 -3.45
N ARG A 11 18.75 0.27 -2.16
CA ARG A 11 18.50 1.19 -1.06
C ARG A 11 19.41 2.40 -1.19
N ALA A 12 20.72 2.24 -1.36
CA ALA A 12 21.64 3.37 -1.52
C ALA A 12 21.33 4.24 -2.76
N GLU A 13 20.79 3.66 -3.83
CA GLU A 13 20.31 4.39 -5.02
C GLU A 13 19.01 5.16 -4.72
N LEU A 14 18.07 4.52 -4.05
CA LEU A 14 16.76 5.10 -3.73
C LEU A 14 16.81 6.05 -2.54
N GLN A 15 17.74 5.87 -1.60
CA GLN A 15 17.84 6.58 -0.32
C GLN A 15 18.04 8.08 -0.54
N PRO A 16 18.90 8.58 -1.44
CA PRO A 16 18.96 10.00 -1.75
C PRO A 16 17.69 10.55 -2.40
N ARG A 17 16.90 9.73 -3.11
CA ARG A 17 15.58 10.14 -3.63
C ARG A 17 14.52 10.10 -2.52
N LEU A 18 14.70 9.25 -1.51
CA LEU A 18 13.83 9.13 -0.33
C LEU A 18 14.12 10.27 0.67
N ASP A 19 15.38 10.66 0.78
CA ASP A 19 15.88 11.71 1.68
C ASP A 19 15.85 13.11 1.01
N GLY A 20 15.89 13.16 -0.32
CA GLY A 20 16.16 14.37 -1.09
C GLY A 20 14.95 15.16 -1.56
N GLY A 21 13.71 14.79 -1.20
CA GLY A 21 12.56 15.57 -1.61
C GLY A 21 11.22 15.00 -1.21
N GLY A 22 10.71 15.45 -0.05
CA GLY A 22 9.32 15.29 0.33
C GLY A 22 8.90 13.86 0.71
N ASP A 23 7.68 13.80 1.22
CA ASP A 23 6.99 12.59 1.63
C ASP A 23 7.10 11.45 0.59
N PRO A 24 7.66 10.27 0.93
CA PRO A 24 7.86 9.18 -0.02
C PRO A 24 6.54 8.63 -0.60
N ARG A 25 5.39 8.94 0.03
CA ARG A 25 4.04 8.70 -0.51
C ARG A 25 3.81 9.39 -1.87
N ARG A 26 4.52 10.50 -2.13
CA ARG A 26 4.46 11.29 -3.38
C ARG A 26 4.73 10.50 -4.68
N ARG A 27 5.33 9.31 -4.56
CA ARG A 27 5.64 8.42 -5.70
C ARG A 27 4.49 7.51 -6.10
N LEU A 28 3.60 7.20 -5.16
CA LEU A 28 2.38 6.44 -5.43
C LEU A 28 1.22 7.37 -5.80
N TRP A 29 1.18 8.56 -5.17
CA TRP A 29 0.29 9.64 -5.56
C TRP A 29 0.97 10.98 -5.32
N ASP A 30 0.93 11.88 -6.28
CA ASP A 30 1.41 13.24 -6.07
C ASP A 30 0.27 14.10 -5.48
N PRO A 31 0.38 14.62 -4.23
CA PRO A 31 -0.64 15.46 -3.61
C PRO A 31 -0.78 16.83 -4.32
N ASP A 32 0.19 17.20 -5.15
CA ASP A 32 0.13 18.39 -6.00
C ASP A 32 -0.51 18.08 -7.37
N HIS A 33 -0.84 16.80 -7.64
CA HIS A 33 -1.59 16.42 -8.83
C HIS A 33 -2.99 17.04 -8.77
N ARG A 34 -3.42 17.59 -9.90
CA ARG A 34 -4.73 18.23 -10.05
C ARG A 34 -5.47 17.57 -11.18
N MET A 35 -6.77 17.45 -11.00
CA MET A 35 -7.66 16.85 -11.98
C MET A 35 -7.71 17.70 -13.26
N PRO A 36 -7.70 17.08 -14.46
CA PRO A 36 -7.94 17.80 -15.70
C PRO A 36 -9.32 18.49 -15.66
N PRO A 37 -9.47 19.68 -16.27
CA PRO A 37 -10.77 20.36 -16.35
C PRO A 37 -11.86 19.46 -16.97
N GLY A 38 -13.03 19.40 -16.32
CA GLY A 38 -14.20 18.65 -16.82
C GLY A 38 -14.30 17.19 -16.36
N TYR A 39 -13.37 16.71 -15.54
CA TYR A 39 -13.55 15.46 -14.83
C TYR A 39 -14.15 15.78 -13.45
N GLU A 40 -15.42 15.43 -13.26
CA GLU A 40 -16.07 15.48 -11.95
C GLU A 40 -16.29 14.04 -11.47
N PRO A 41 -15.94 13.71 -10.21
CA PRO A 41 -16.25 12.41 -9.65
C PRO A 41 -17.76 12.18 -9.61
N ALA A 42 -18.29 11.48 -10.62
CA ALA A 42 -19.73 11.24 -10.77
C ALA A 42 -20.18 9.88 -10.23
N TRP A 43 -19.23 9.03 -9.85
CA TRP A 43 -19.54 7.71 -9.30
C TRP A 43 -20.26 7.84 -7.96
N ARG A 44 -21.20 6.93 -7.70
CA ARG A 44 -21.93 6.82 -6.44
C ARG A 44 -21.76 5.41 -5.87
N PRO A 45 -21.40 5.28 -4.58
CA PRO A 45 -21.41 3.99 -3.92
C PRO A 45 -22.74 3.25 -4.07
N ASP A 46 -22.66 1.98 -4.45
CA ASP A 46 -23.82 1.07 -4.56
C ASP A 46 -23.45 -0.27 -3.89
N PRO A 47 -24.05 -0.60 -2.73
CA PRO A 47 -23.80 -1.87 -2.04
C PRO A 47 -24.17 -3.11 -2.86
N ALA A 48 -25.03 -2.98 -3.87
CA ALA A 48 -25.46 -4.07 -4.72
C ALA A 48 -24.55 -4.29 -5.95
N ARG A 49 -23.52 -3.47 -6.14
CA ARG A 49 -22.61 -3.56 -7.29
C ARG A 49 -21.17 -3.65 -6.83
N GLU A 50 -20.44 -4.52 -7.52
CA GLU A 50 -18.98 -4.52 -7.43
C GLU A 50 -18.46 -3.23 -8.08
N VAL A 51 -17.65 -2.49 -7.33
CA VAL A 51 -17.09 -1.21 -7.77
C VAL A 51 -15.60 -1.39 -7.95
N SER A 52 -15.07 -0.85 -9.05
CA SER A 52 -13.62 -0.82 -9.26
C SER A 52 -12.93 -0.15 -8.06
N PRO A 53 -11.90 -0.78 -7.46
CA PRO A 53 -11.12 -0.20 -6.36
C PRO A 53 -10.53 1.17 -6.66
N ASN A 54 -10.32 1.47 -7.94
CA ASN A 54 -9.77 2.74 -8.40
C ASN A 54 -10.71 3.93 -8.18
N HIS A 55 -12.03 3.72 -8.04
CA HIS A 55 -12.94 4.84 -7.76
C HIS A 55 -12.63 5.48 -6.41
N LEU A 56 -12.33 4.68 -5.38
CA LEU A 56 -11.92 5.17 -4.08
C LEU A 56 -10.62 5.99 -4.15
N LEU A 57 -9.64 5.48 -4.92
CA LEU A 57 -8.36 6.16 -5.10
C LEU A 57 -8.52 7.50 -5.81
N ILE A 58 -9.41 7.57 -6.81
CA ILE A 58 -9.72 8.81 -7.52
C ILE A 58 -10.37 9.83 -6.57
N GLU A 59 -11.34 9.41 -5.75
CA GLU A 59 -11.93 10.29 -4.72
C GLU A 59 -10.87 10.82 -3.75
N ALA A 60 -9.97 9.95 -3.29
CA ALA A 60 -8.91 10.31 -2.36
C ALA A 60 -7.88 11.25 -2.98
N LEU A 61 -7.52 11.04 -4.25
CA LEU A 61 -6.54 11.85 -4.96
C LEU A 61 -6.99 13.30 -5.16
N PHE A 62 -8.29 13.50 -5.36
CA PHE A 62 -8.87 14.81 -5.69
C PHE A 62 -9.76 15.38 -4.58
N CYS A 63 -9.65 14.81 -3.37
CA CYS A 63 -10.38 15.31 -2.22
C CYS A 63 -10.01 16.75 -1.80
N PRO A 64 -8.80 17.28 -2.04
CA PRO A 64 -8.51 18.69 -1.72
C PRO A 64 -9.38 19.66 -2.53
N GLU A 65 -9.79 19.28 -3.75
CA GLU A 65 -10.62 20.11 -4.62
C GLU A 65 -12.12 19.84 -4.44
N HIS A 66 -12.51 18.60 -4.17
CA HIS A 66 -13.91 18.16 -4.23
C HIS A 66 -14.48 17.67 -2.89
N GLY A 67 -13.65 17.64 -1.85
CA GLY A 67 -13.97 16.98 -0.58
C GLY A 67 -13.93 15.47 -0.71
N PHE A 68 -13.96 14.79 0.44
CA PHE A 68 -14.14 13.34 0.52
C PHE A 68 -15.53 13.06 1.09
N ARG A 69 -16.36 12.31 0.37
CA ARG A 69 -17.78 12.16 0.70
C ARG A 69 -18.00 11.13 1.82
N ASP A 70 -18.82 11.46 2.81
CA ASP A 70 -19.19 10.54 3.91
C ASP A 70 -19.74 9.20 3.39
N SER A 71 -20.53 9.23 2.32
CA SER A 71 -21.06 8.00 1.71
C SER A 71 -19.99 7.09 1.11
N VAL A 72 -18.84 7.64 0.71
CA VAL A 72 -17.67 6.88 0.26
C VAL A 72 -16.93 6.30 1.46
N ILE A 73 -16.83 7.04 2.57
CA ILE A 73 -16.28 6.51 3.83
C ILE A 73 -17.12 5.33 4.30
N ASP A 74 -18.43 5.51 4.42
CA ASP A 74 -19.37 4.48 4.88
C ASP A 74 -19.29 3.22 4.03
N TYR A 75 -19.33 3.36 2.70
CA TYR A 75 -19.21 2.23 1.79
C TYR A 75 -17.85 1.53 1.94
N THR A 76 -16.77 2.30 1.98
CA THR A 76 -15.41 1.76 2.15
C THR A 76 -15.32 0.95 3.45
N CYS A 77 -15.87 1.48 4.53
CA CYS A 77 -15.74 0.89 5.86
C CYS A 77 -16.70 -0.25 6.17
N GLN A 78 -17.82 -0.37 5.45
CA GLN A 78 -18.85 -1.37 5.72
C GLN A 78 -18.97 -2.45 4.63
N VAL A 79 -18.72 -2.09 3.37
CA VAL A 79 -19.02 -2.97 2.22
C VAL A 79 -17.76 -3.38 1.47
N PHE A 80 -16.80 -2.46 1.33
CA PHE A 80 -15.65 -2.64 0.46
C PHE A 80 -14.53 -3.52 1.06
N ARG A 81 -14.68 -4.04 2.28
CA ARG A 81 -13.65 -4.80 2.98
C ARG A 81 -13.72 -6.29 2.67
N ASP A 82 -12.56 -6.91 2.52
CA ASP A 82 -12.40 -8.34 2.19
C ASP A 82 -11.49 -9.09 3.19
N GLY A 83 -11.32 -8.55 4.41
CA GLY A 83 -10.58 -9.20 5.48
C GLY A 83 -9.06 -9.16 5.29
N GLY A 84 -8.53 -8.01 4.88
CA GLY A 84 -7.10 -7.81 4.64
C GLY A 84 -6.60 -8.30 3.27
N GLY A 85 -7.52 -8.54 2.32
CA GLY A 85 -7.21 -8.82 0.93
C GLY A 85 -6.99 -7.55 0.10
N VAL A 86 -7.25 -7.66 -1.21
CA VAL A 86 -7.01 -6.58 -2.19
C VAL A 86 -7.88 -5.37 -1.90
N LEU A 87 -9.17 -5.59 -1.59
CA LEU A 87 -10.09 -4.48 -1.38
C LEU A 87 -9.80 -3.75 -0.07
N SER A 88 -9.47 -4.48 0.99
CA SER A 88 -9.02 -3.94 2.27
C SER A 88 -7.73 -3.12 2.13
N GLY A 89 -6.78 -3.61 1.31
CA GLY A 89 -5.56 -2.88 0.98
C GLY A 89 -5.84 -1.56 0.24
N HIS A 90 -6.72 -1.59 -0.76
CA HIS A 90 -7.14 -0.38 -1.49
C HIS A 90 -7.94 0.59 -0.61
N ALA A 91 -8.76 0.07 0.30
CA ALA A 91 -9.46 0.86 1.31
C ALA A 91 -8.46 1.62 2.19
N ALA A 92 -7.46 0.91 2.72
CA ALA A 92 -6.40 1.50 3.52
C ALA A 92 -5.60 2.54 2.73
N TRP A 93 -5.29 2.26 1.46
CA TRP A 93 -4.59 3.20 0.60
C TRP A 93 -5.38 4.50 0.41
N GLY A 94 -6.62 4.41 -0.08
CA GLY A 94 -7.45 5.58 -0.35
C GLY A 94 -7.72 6.42 0.90
N LEU A 95 -8.04 5.79 2.02
CA LEU A 95 -8.29 6.52 3.27
C LEU A 95 -7.00 7.16 3.82
N SER A 96 -5.84 6.49 3.71
CA SER A 96 -4.55 7.06 4.13
C SER A 96 -4.15 8.26 3.26
N MET A 97 -4.48 8.23 1.95
CA MET A 97 -4.29 9.38 1.06
C MET A 97 -5.17 10.56 1.47
N ALA A 98 -6.45 10.30 1.71
CA ALA A 98 -7.42 11.32 2.11
C ALA A 98 -7.06 11.95 3.47
N GLU A 99 -6.63 11.13 4.44
CA GLU A 99 -6.14 11.59 5.76
C GLU A 99 -4.88 12.45 5.60
N ALA A 100 -3.88 11.97 4.85
CA ALA A 100 -2.65 12.71 4.61
C ALA A 100 -2.87 14.06 3.91
N SER A 101 -3.96 14.17 3.15
CA SER A 101 -4.37 15.39 2.44
C SER A 101 -5.28 16.29 3.27
N GLY A 102 -5.60 15.90 4.51
CA GLY A 102 -6.45 16.65 5.43
C GLY A 102 -7.94 16.66 5.07
N CYS A 103 -8.38 15.75 4.19
CA CYS A 103 -9.77 15.68 3.73
C CYS A 103 -10.68 14.93 4.68
N VAL A 104 -10.13 14.03 5.50
CA VAL A 104 -10.82 13.25 6.52
C VAL A 104 -9.96 13.18 7.77
N LEU A 105 -10.57 13.03 8.94
CA LEU A 105 -9.84 12.69 10.16
C LEU A 105 -9.74 11.17 10.30
N ARG A 106 -8.61 10.66 10.77
CA ARG A 106 -8.42 9.23 11.04
C ARG A 106 -9.57 8.64 11.87
N THR A 107 -10.02 9.36 12.90
CA THR A 107 -11.10 8.98 13.82
C THR A 107 -12.48 8.87 13.18
N GLU A 108 -12.65 9.42 11.97
CA GLU A 108 -13.89 9.34 11.19
C GLU A 108 -13.86 8.19 10.17
N THR A 109 -12.76 7.43 10.14
CA THR A 109 -12.54 6.34 9.19
C THR A 109 -12.34 5.01 9.91
N CYS A 110 -12.32 3.92 9.13
CA CYS A 110 -11.97 2.58 9.58
C CYS A 110 -10.47 2.26 9.38
N LEU A 111 -9.58 3.25 9.28
CA LEU A 111 -8.15 3.00 9.03
C LEU A 111 -7.50 2.09 10.09
N ASP A 112 -7.85 2.25 11.36
CA ASP A 112 -7.34 1.39 12.44
C ASP A 112 -7.84 -0.06 12.28
N GLU A 113 -9.10 -0.26 11.91
CA GLU A 113 -9.67 -1.59 11.67
C GLU A 113 -9.09 -2.25 10.42
N LEU A 114 -8.86 -1.46 9.36
CA LEU A 114 -8.19 -1.88 8.14
C LEU A 114 -6.74 -2.30 8.41
N LYS A 115 -6.03 -1.53 9.26
CA LYS A 115 -4.69 -1.90 9.72
C LYS A 115 -4.72 -3.27 10.40
N ASP A 116 -5.62 -3.46 11.36
CA ASP A 116 -5.71 -4.71 12.12
C ASP A 116 -6.05 -5.92 11.23
N GLU A 117 -7.01 -5.79 10.30
CA GLU A 117 -7.36 -6.90 9.40
C GLU A 117 -6.27 -7.20 8.36
N ILE A 118 -5.57 -6.17 7.85
CA ILE A 118 -4.43 -6.36 6.94
C ILE A 118 -3.30 -7.07 7.67
N VAL A 119 -2.95 -6.64 8.88
CA VAL A 119 -1.92 -7.28 9.71
C VAL A 119 -2.30 -8.73 10.00
N ALA A 120 -3.56 -9.00 10.40
CA ALA A 120 -4.02 -10.37 10.66
C ALA A 120 -3.95 -11.25 9.40
N SER A 121 -4.34 -10.72 8.24
CA SER A 121 -4.26 -11.43 6.95
C SER A 121 -2.81 -11.71 6.54
N ALA A 122 -1.93 -10.72 6.69
CA ALA A 122 -0.52 -10.80 6.31
C ALA A 122 0.29 -11.74 7.21
N THR A 123 -0.08 -11.85 8.49
CA THR A 123 0.60 -12.68 9.50
C THR A 123 0.09 -14.12 9.54
N GLY A 124 -0.87 -14.49 8.69
CA GLY A 124 -1.37 -15.87 8.54
C GLY A 124 -0.24 -16.91 8.36
N PRO A 125 -0.48 -18.20 8.71
CA PRO A 125 0.59 -19.18 8.89
C PRO A 125 1.25 -19.68 7.59
N GLU A 126 0.59 -19.55 6.44
CA GLU A 126 1.06 -20.11 5.18
C GLU A 126 1.99 -19.14 4.42
N PRO A 127 3.21 -19.57 4.02
CA PRO A 127 4.08 -18.74 3.19
C PRO A 127 3.56 -18.66 1.75
N PRO A 128 3.72 -17.51 1.07
CA PRO A 128 3.20 -17.33 -0.29
C PRO A 128 3.98 -18.21 -1.28
N SER A 129 3.26 -19.02 -2.04
CA SER A 129 3.80 -20.07 -2.92
C SER A 129 3.88 -19.62 -4.38
N SER A 130 2.95 -18.78 -4.81
CA SER A 130 2.88 -18.22 -6.17
C SER A 130 3.32 -16.77 -6.21
N THR A 131 3.64 -16.29 -7.41
CA THR A 131 3.87 -14.86 -7.67
C THR A 131 2.72 -13.98 -7.19
N LEU A 132 1.46 -14.37 -7.44
CA LEU A 132 0.29 -13.60 -7.06
C LEU A 132 0.17 -13.48 -5.54
N GLU A 133 0.47 -14.56 -4.81
CA GLU A 133 0.48 -14.53 -3.34
C GLU A 133 1.63 -13.68 -2.80
N ARG A 134 2.78 -13.64 -3.48
CA ARG A 134 3.90 -12.76 -3.11
C ARG A 134 3.56 -11.29 -3.34
N ASP A 135 2.89 -10.98 -4.46
CA ASP A 135 2.40 -9.64 -4.74
C ASP A 135 1.42 -9.19 -3.65
N ARG A 136 0.45 -10.05 -3.34
CA ARG A 136 -0.49 -9.81 -2.23
C ARG A 136 0.23 -9.58 -0.90
N HIS A 137 1.23 -10.39 -0.53
CA HIS A 137 1.98 -10.17 0.71
C HIS A 137 2.77 -8.85 0.69
N ALA A 138 3.33 -8.47 -0.46
CA ALA A 138 4.03 -7.19 -0.61
C ALA A 138 3.06 -6.00 -0.49
N GLU A 139 1.87 -6.10 -1.10
CA GLU A 139 0.78 -5.14 -0.95
C GLU A 139 0.29 -5.05 0.50
N GLN A 140 0.12 -6.18 1.19
CA GLN A 140 -0.30 -6.18 2.59
C GLN A 140 0.74 -5.51 3.51
N LEU A 141 2.03 -5.77 3.29
CA LEU A 141 3.10 -5.03 3.96
C LEU A 141 2.98 -3.53 3.69
N LEU A 142 2.72 -3.18 2.43
CA LEU A 142 2.58 -1.80 2.00
C LEU A 142 1.44 -1.07 2.70
N PHE A 143 0.24 -1.59 2.52
CA PHE A 143 -0.98 -0.98 2.98
C PHE A 143 -1.13 -1.08 4.49
N GLY A 144 -0.54 -2.10 5.12
CA GLY A 144 -0.39 -2.16 6.57
C GLY A 144 0.42 -0.98 7.10
N VAL A 145 1.60 -0.73 6.52
CA VAL A 145 2.43 0.43 6.92
C VAL A 145 1.71 1.76 6.64
N MET A 146 1.02 1.88 5.49
CA MET A 146 0.20 3.06 5.19
C MET A 146 -0.90 3.31 6.20
N ALA A 147 -1.59 2.23 6.60
CA ALA A 147 -2.63 2.28 7.61
C ALA A 147 -2.08 2.51 9.03
N GLY A 148 -0.75 2.63 9.20
CA GLY A 148 -0.12 2.93 10.49
C GLY A 148 0.31 1.70 11.28
N ALA A 149 0.53 0.55 10.63
CA ALA A 149 1.12 -0.61 11.29
C ALA A 149 2.55 -0.31 11.75
N GLU A 150 2.80 -0.64 13.01
CA GLU A 150 4.10 -0.49 13.63
C GLU A 150 5.08 -1.55 13.12
N PRO A 151 6.38 -1.26 13.18
CA PRO A 151 7.38 -2.18 12.67
C PRO A 151 7.35 -3.59 13.26
N GLY A 152 6.96 -3.73 14.53
CA GLY A 152 6.84 -5.03 15.18
C GLY A 152 5.71 -5.90 14.63
N GLU A 153 4.63 -5.29 14.12
CA GLU A 153 3.42 -6.00 13.67
C GLU A 153 3.63 -6.76 12.35
N LEU A 154 4.57 -6.29 11.50
CA LEU A 154 4.78 -6.83 10.15
C LEU A 154 6.15 -7.51 9.96
N VAL A 155 6.94 -7.66 11.02
CA VAL A 155 8.32 -8.20 10.91
C VAL A 155 8.35 -9.61 10.31
N GLU A 156 7.40 -10.47 10.67
CA GLU A 156 7.32 -11.84 10.14
C GLU A 156 6.93 -11.85 8.66
N VAL A 157 6.12 -10.89 8.22
CA VAL A 157 5.74 -10.72 6.81
C VAL A 157 6.96 -10.34 5.97
N VAL A 158 7.75 -9.39 6.48
CA VAL A 158 9.01 -8.98 5.87
C VAL A 158 9.97 -10.17 5.77
N ASP A 159 10.20 -10.90 6.87
CA ASP A 159 11.11 -12.04 6.89
C ASP A 159 10.70 -13.13 5.88
N ARG A 160 9.39 -13.40 5.77
CA ARG A 160 8.85 -14.35 4.77
C ARG A 160 9.06 -13.90 3.33
N LEU A 161 8.81 -12.62 3.02
CA LEU A 161 9.07 -12.08 1.69
C LEU A 161 10.55 -12.15 1.35
N LEU A 162 11.44 -11.82 2.29
CA LEU A 162 12.89 -11.87 2.07
C LEU A 162 13.41 -13.29 1.89
N ALA A 163 12.83 -14.27 2.56
CA ALA A 163 13.18 -15.69 2.34
C ALA A 163 12.88 -16.16 0.91
N LEU A 164 11.99 -15.47 0.19
CA LEU A 164 11.61 -15.77 -1.19
C LEU A 164 12.40 -14.97 -2.23
N GLN A 165 13.30 -14.10 -1.77
CA GLN A 165 14.14 -13.28 -2.65
C GLN A 165 15.12 -14.16 -3.44
N ARG A 166 15.15 -13.91 -4.74
CA ARG A 166 16.10 -14.53 -5.67
C ARG A 166 17.48 -13.86 -5.58
N PRO A 167 18.54 -14.51 -6.10
CA PRO A 167 19.89 -13.91 -6.13
C PRO A 167 19.98 -12.55 -6.86
N ASP A 168 19.06 -12.29 -7.78
CA ASP A 168 18.93 -11.01 -8.48
C ASP A 168 18.13 -9.96 -7.70
N GLY A 169 17.79 -10.21 -6.44
CA GLY A 169 17.04 -9.31 -5.58
C GLY A 169 15.53 -9.26 -5.85
N GLY A 170 15.04 -9.91 -6.91
CA GLY A 170 13.62 -9.96 -7.23
C GLY A 170 12.84 -10.94 -6.35
N LEU A 171 11.57 -10.64 -6.10
CA LEU A 171 10.64 -11.52 -5.37
C LEU A 171 9.80 -12.41 -6.31
N ALA A 172 9.86 -12.12 -7.59
CA ALA A 172 9.02 -12.68 -8.64
C ALA A 172 9.39 -14.10 -9.10
N GLN A 173 8.39 -14.96 -9.33
CA GLN A 173 8.51 -16.22 -10.07
C GLN A 173 7.84 -16.14 -11.45
N PRO A 174 8.59 -15.83 -12.51
CA PRO A 174 8.00 -15.70 -13.85
C PRO A 174 7.60 -17.04 -14.42
N PRO A 175 6.39 -17.16 -15.00
CA PRO A 175 6.14 -18.20 -15.98
C PRO A 175 7.22 -18.14 -17.07
N PRO A 176 7.66 -19.28 -17.62
CA PRO A 176 8.62 -19.27 -18.72
C PRO A 176 8.09 -18.44 -19.90
N GLY A 177 8.80 -17.39 -20.28
CA GLY A 177 8.52 -16.59 -21.49
C GLY A 177 7.65 -15.34 -21.31
N GLU A 178 7.29 -14.95 -20.09
CA GLU A 178 6.57 -13.70 -19.83
C GLU A 178 7.46 -12.59 -19.27
N ASP A 179 7.23 -11.36 -19.72
CA ASP A 179 7.87 -10.17 -19.15
C ASP A 179 7.39 -9.93 -17.70
N PRO A 180 8.28 -9.57 -16.77
CA PRO A 180 8.05 -9.68 -15.34
C PRO A 180 7.34 -8.45 -14.75
N TRP A 181 6.34 -7.89 -15.42
CA TRP A 181 5.65 -6.67 -14.96
C TRP A 181 5.14 -6.82 -13.51
N TRP A 182 4.54 -7.97 -13.19
CA TRP A 182 4.08 -8.33 -11.85
C TRP A 182 5.25 -8.45 -10.86
N GLY A 183 6.44 -8.82 -11.32
CA GLY A 183 7.64 -8.84 -10.49
C GLY A 183 8.22 -7.49 -10.16
N VAL A 184 7.98 -6.50 -11.02
CA VAL A 184 8.32 -5.10 -10.74
C VAL A 184 7.37 -4.54 -9.68
N HIS A 185 6.07 -4.81 -9.78
CA HIS A 185 5.08 -4.34 -8.81
C HIS A 185 5.34 -4.87 -7.39
N THR A 186 5.47 -6.20 -7.24
CA THR A 186 5.77 -6.83 -5.95
C THR A 186 7.06 -6.30 -5.32
N THR A 187 8.10 -6.11 -6.14
CA THR A 187 9.40 -5.62 -5.66
C THR A 187 9.30 -4.16 -5.23
N LEU A 188 8.60 -3.31 -5.99
CA LEU A 188 8.40 -1.91 -5.63
C LEU A 188 7.57 -1.75 -4.36
N ALA A 189 6.48 -2.49 -4.23
CA ALA A 189 5.65 -2.51 -3.03
C ALA A 189 6.46 -2.97 -1.81
N ALA A 190 7.16 -4.10 -1.90
CA ALA A 190 7.97 -4.61 -0.80
C ALA A 190 9.10 -3.65 -0.40
N VAL A 191 9.80 -3.07 -1.38
CA VAL A 191 10.88 -2.10 -1.13
C VAL A 191 10.33 -0.83 -0.49
N TRP A 192 9.18 -0.32 -0.95
CA TRP A 192 8.60 0.88 -0.37
C TRP A 192 8.09 0.63 1.05
N GLY A 193 7.31 -0.41 1.27
CA GLY A 193 6.83 -0.81 2.59
C GLY A 193 7.99 -1.00 3.57
N TRP A 194 9.08 -1.63 3.13
CA TRP A 194 10.29 -1.76 3.93
C TRP A 194 10.97 -0.41 4.20
N SER A 195 11.09 0.47 3.20
CA SER A 195 11.69 1.80 3.41
C SER A 195 10.93 2.63 4.44
N ALA A 196 9.60 2.60 4.39
CA ALA A 196 8.72 3.29 5.34
C ALA A 196 8.84 2.67 6.75
N TRP A 197 8.84 1.34 6.84
CA TRP A 197 9.07 0.60 8.08
C TRP A 197 10.42 0.94 8.74
N LEU A 198 11.51 0.99 7.97
CA LEU A 198 12.83 1.37 8.47
C LEU A 198 12.90 2.84 8.91
N GLY A 199 12.23 3.73 8.18
CA GLY A 199 12.11 5.14 8.54
C GLY A 199 11.41 5.31 9.88
N ALA A 200 10.27 4.66 10.09
CA ALA A 200 9.53 4.68 11.35
C ALA A 200 10.38 4.17 12.53
N ARG A 201 11.11 3.06 12.34
CA ARG A 201 12.04 2.53 13.39
C ARG A 201 13.14 3.51 13.79
N SER A 202 13.55 4.38 12.88
CA SER A 202 14.64 5.33 13.10
C SER A 202 14.16 6.59 13.82
N ALA A 203 12.86 6.92 13.71
CA ALA A 203 12.23 8.04 14.41
C ALA A 203 11.88 7.72 15.88
N SER A 204 11.73 6.44 16.22
CA SER A 204 11.39 5.97 17.58
C SER A 204 12.61 5.64 18.47
N ARG A 205 13.81 6.06 18.08
CA ARG A 205 15.08 5.92 18.84
C ARG A 205 15.65 7.29 19.17
#